data_AF-A0A2V8MPA3-F1
#
_entry.id   AF-A0A2V8MPA3-F1
#
_cell.length_a   1.000
_cell.length_b   1.000
_cell.length_c   1.000
_cell.angle_alpha   90.00
_cell.angle_beta   90.00
_cell.angle_gamma   90.00
#
_symmetry.space_group_name_H-M   'P 1'
#
loop_
_entity.id
_entity.type
_entity.pdbx_description
1 polymer ?
#
loop_
_entity_poly.entity_id
_entity_poly.type
_entity_poly.pdbx_seq_one_letter_code
_entity_poly.pdbx_strand_id
1 'polypeptide(L)'
;MNGQIENIITSGGCKVEKIEKMGKRRLAYEVEKQREGYYVLFTTNANGDILKECERRLRVMDAIIKYITVRTDEEGRRLQKIKNYRQKRAARRGSGSRAGTGQSAEEAMQ
;
A
#
# COMPACT_ATOMS: atom_id res chain seq x y z
N MET A 1 -11.53 14.86 12.55
CA MET A 1 -11.32 13.45 12.96
C MET A 1 -10.02 12.84 12.45
N ASN A 2 -9.62 13.06 11.20
CA ASN A 2 -8.47 12.36 10.59
C ASN A 2 -7.14 12.51 11.36
N GLY A 3 -6.83 13.70 11.88
CA GLY A 3 -5.57 13.94 12.60
C GLY A 3 -5.43 13.16 13.91
N GLN A 4 -6.52 12.85 14.62
CA GLN A 4 -6.43 12.08 15.87
C GLN A 4 -6.04 10.63 15.63
N ILE A 5 -6.61 9.99 14.60
CA ILE A 5 -6.29 8.61 14.25
C ILE A 5 -4.85 8.51 13.74
N GLU A 6 -4.44 9.45 12.89
CA GLU A 6 -3.06 9.55 12.38
C GLU A 6 -2.05 9.74 13.53
N ASN A 7 -2.37 10.58 14.52
CA ASN A 7 -1.54 10.79 15.71
C ASN A 7 -1.46 9.54 16.59
N ILE A 8 -2.54 8.78 16.76
CA ILE A 8 -2.54 7.55 17.56
C ILE A 8 -1.63 6.49 16.91
N ILE A 9 -1.73 6.35 15.59
CA ILE A 9 -0.91 5.40 14.84
C ILE A 9 0.56 5.83 14.89
N THR A 10 0.85 7.12 14.67
CA THR A 10 2.23 7.64 14.66
C THR A 10 2.86 7.64 16.06
N SER A 11 2.11 8.04 17.10
CA SER A 11 2.58 8.02 18.50
C SER A 11 2.76 6.62 19.06
N GLY A 12 2.07 5.62 18.50
CA GLY A 12 2.32 4.21 18.81
C GLY A 12 3.66 3.69 18.28
N GLY A 13 4.32 4.43 17.37
CA GLY A 13 5.55 3.98 16.71
C GLY A 13 5.30 3.17 15.44
N CYS A 14 4.06 3.13 14.92
CA CYS A 14 3.79 2.55 13.62
C CYS A 14 4.35 3.44 12.51
N LYS A 15 5.09 2.86 11.57
CA LYS A 15 5.49 3.56 10.36
C LYS A 15 4.35 3.51 9.35
N VAL A 16 3.76 4.66 9.04
CA VAL A 16 2.68 4.76 8.05
C VAL A 16 3.27 4.82 6.64
N GLU A 17 2.91 3.86 5.78
CA GLU A 17 3.33 3.81 4.38
C GLU A 17 2.33 4.53 3.47
N LYS A 18 1.03 4.27 3.68
CA LYS A 18 -0.04 4.85 2.87
C LYS A 18 -1.28 5.08 3.73
N ILE A 19 -1.94 6.20 3.49
CA ILE A 19 -3.26 6.52 4.04
C ILE A 19 -4.21 6.71 2.87
N GLU A 20 -5.31 5.97 2.87
CA GLU A 20 -6.35 6.08 1.85
C GLU A 20 -7.69 6.43 2.50
N LYS A 21 -8.15 7.65 2.24
CA LYS A 21 -9.40 8.19 2.79
C LYS A 21 -10.50 7.92 1.79
N MET A 22 -11.37 6.95 2.07
CA MET A 22 -12.45 6.54 1.16
C MET A 22 -13.72 7.39 1.36
N GLY A 23 -13.76 8.23 2.40
CA GLY A 23 -14.87 9.13 2.68
C GLY A 23 -16.06 8.44 3.33
N LYS A 24 -17.22 9.11 3.28
CA LYS A 24 -18.46 8.63 3.86
C LYS A 24 -19.12 7.59 2.94
N ARG A 25 -19.50 6.45 3.50
CA ARG A 25 -20.21 5.38 2.78
C ARG A 25 -21.37 4.86 3.62
N ARG A 26 -22.45 4.47 2.95
CA ARG A 26 -23.58 3.78 3.60
C ARG A 26 -23.17 2.34 3.92
N LEU A 27 -23.48 1.90 5.14
CA LEU A 27 -23.20 0.53 5.59
C LEU A 27 -24.23 -0.43 4.97
N ALA A 28 -23.82 -1.69 4.78
CA ALA A 28 -24.73 -2.74 4.29
C ALA A 28 -25.84 -3.06 5.30
N TYR A 29 -25.54 -2.91 6.59
CA TYR A 29 -26.46 -3.08 7.70
C TYR A 29 -26.09 -2.10 8.82
N GLU A 30 -27.00 -1.88 9.75
CA GLU A 30 -26.81 -0.96 10.87
C GLU A 30 -25.79 -1.53 11.86
N VAL A 31 -24.78 -0.73 12.22
CA VAL A 31 -23.74 -1.09 13.20
C VAL A 31 -23.76 -0.04 14.28
N GLU A 32 -23.94 -0.43 15.55
CA GLU A 32 -24.02 0.49 16.69
C GLU A 32 -25.02 1.65 16.46
N LYS A 33 -26.16 1.34 15.85
CA LYS A 33 -27.22 2.31 15.48
C LYS A 33 -26.81 3.34 14.41
N GLN A 34 -25.67 3.14 13.75
CA GLN A 34 -25.21 3.96 12.63
C GLN A 34 -25.50 3.26 11.31
N ARG A 35 -26.00 4.02 10.32
CA ARG A 35 -26.28 3.55 8.95
C ARG A 35 -25.22 3.98 7.94
N GLU A 36 -24.35 4.90 8.34
CA GLU A 36 -23.31 5.48 7.50
C GLU A 36 -22.03 5.58 8.32
N GLY A 37 -20.88 5.45 7.67
CA GLY A 37 -19.58 5.51 8.32
C GLY A 37 -18.52 6.12 7.42
N TYR A 38 -17.47 6.66 8.03
CA TYR A 38 -16.29 7.11 7.31
C TYR A 38 -15.26 5.99 7.25
N TYR A 39 -14.80 5.67 6.05
CA TYR A 39 -13.81 4.63 5.83
C TYR A 39 -12.43 5.23 5.59
N VAL A 40 -11.46 4.75 6.36
CA VAL A 40 -10.04 5.08 6.20
C VAL A 40 -9.25 3.78 6.24
N LEU A 41 -8.42 3.59 5.22
CA LEU A 41 -7.49 2.46 5.13
C LEU A 41 -6.09 2.96 5.44
N PHE A 42 -5.44 2.29 6.39
CA PHE A 42 -4.05 2.54 6.75
C PHE A 42 -3.21 1.36 6.29
N THR A 43 -2.16 1.63 5.53
CA THR A 43 -1.06 0.69 5.27
C THR A 43 0.09 1.10 6.17
N THR A 44 0.42 0.26 7.13
CA THR A 44 1.43 0.55 8.15
C THR A 44 2.34 -0.63 8.33
N ASN A 45 3.60 -0.33 8.63
CA ASN A 45 4.61 -1.31 9.00
C ASN A 45 4.94 -1.13 10.49
N ALA A 46 4.66 -2.15 11.29
CA ALA A 46 4.82 -2.09 12.74
C ALA A 46 5.02 -3.50 13.32
N ASN A 47 5.62 -3.54 14.51
CA ASN A 47 5.71 -4.77 15.29
C ASN A 47 4.32 -5.12 15.89
N GLY A 48 4.07 -6.41 16.15
CA GLY A 48 2.79 -6.89 16.66
C GLY A 48 2.40 -6.29 18.02
N ASP A 49 3.36 -6.01 18.89
CA ASP A 49 3.10 -5.42 20.21
C ASP A 49 2.60 -3.97 20.12
N ILE A 50 3.16 -3.20 19.18
CA ILE A 50 2.72 -1.84 18.89
C ILE A 50 1.29 -1.87 18.33
N LEU A 51 1.01 -2.80 17.42
CA LEU A 51 -0.30 -2.93 16.80
C LEU A 51 -1.40 -3.25 17.82
N LYS A 52 -1.11 -4.12 18.79
CA LYS A 52 -2.03 -4.41 19.92
C LYS A 52 -2.36 -3.18 20.75
N GLU A 53 -1.37 -2.33 21.03
CA GLU A 53 -1.62 -1.08 21.78
C GLU A 53 -2.44 -0.09 20.95
N CYS A 54 -2.19 0.01 19.64
CA CYS A 54 -3.05 0.79 18.74
C CYS A 54 -4.49 0.27 18.75
N GLU A 55 -4.70 -1.04 18.60
CA GLU A 55 -6.04 -1.66 18.65
C GLU A 55 -6.76 -1.38 19.97
N ARG A 56 -6.05 -1.44 21.10
CA ARG A 56 -6.60 -1.11 22.42
C ARG A 56 -7.10 0.34 22.44
N ARG A 57 -6.34 1.29 21.91
CA ARG A 57 -6.76 2.70 21.82
C ARG A 57 -7.94 2.89 20.88
N LEU A 58 -7.93 2.24 19.71
CA LEU A 58 -9.04 2.30 18.75
C LEU A 58 -10.35 1.77 19.36
N ARG A 59 -10.27 0.73 20.19
CA ARG A 59 -11.44 0.16 20.89
C ARG A 59 -12.05 1.08 21.94
N VAL A 60 -11.25 1.93 22.58
CA VAL A 60 -11.72 2.86 23.62
C VAL A 60 -12.36 4.11 23.01
N MET A 61 -12.15 4.35 21.72
CA MET A 61 -12.70 5.52 21.04
C MET A 61 -14.12 5.27 20.54
N ASP A 62 -15.09 5.94 21.14
CA ASP A 62 -16.50 5.89 20.71
C ASP A 62 -16.73 6.33 19.25
N ALA A 63 -15.81 7.10 18.67
CA ALA A 63 -15.87 7.52 17.27
C ALA A 63 -15.62 6.36 16.27
N ILE A 64 -15.08 5.23 16.73
CA ILE A 64 -14.70 4.09 15.89
C ILE A 64 -15.64 2.93 16.17
N ILE A 65 -16.66 2.81 15.31
CA ILE A 65 -17.70 1.76 15.43
C ILE A 65 -17.19 0.35 15.07
N LYS A 66 -16.15 0.25 14.23
CA LYS A 66 -15.57 -1.02 13.79
C LYS A 66 -14.18 -0.77 13.19
N TYR A 67 -13.25 -1.67 13.49
CA TYR A 67 -11.93 -1.74 12.86
C TYR A 67 -11.59 -3.19 12.52
N ILE A 68 -10.74 -3.38 11.51
CA ILE A 68 -10.21 -4.69 11.12
C ILE A 68 -8.74 -4.52 10.82
N THR A 69 -7.93 -5.38 11.43
CA THR A 69 -6.50 -5.47 11.19
C THR A 69 -6.21 -6.73 10.40
N VAL A 70 -5.45 -6.61 9.31
CA VAL A 70 -5.10 -7.74 8.44
C VAL A 70 -3.58 -7.78 8.29
N ARG A 71 -2.97 -8.95 8.55
CA ARG A 71 -1.55 -9.17 8.30
C ARG A 71 -1.31 -9.35 6.80
N THR A 72 -0.53 -8.44 6.21
CA THR A 72 -0.26 -8.41 4.76
C THR A 72 1.16 -8.82 4.37
N ASP A 73 1.98 -9.26 5.34
CA ASP A 73 3.41 -9.53 5.14
C ASP A 73 3.72 -10.53 4.01
N GLU A 74 2.97 -11.64 3.96
CA GLU A 74 3.19 -12.73 3.00
C GLU A 74 2.81 -12.29 1.58
N GLU A 75 1.65 -11.66 1.43
CA GLU A 75 1.17 -11.13 0.16
C GLU A 75 2.03 -9.96 -0.34
N GLY A 76 2.48 -9.08 0.56
CA GLY A 76 3.42 -8.01 0.25
C GLY A 76 4.73 -8.56 -0.31
N ARG A 77 5.31 -9.58 0.33
CA ARG A 77 6.54 -10.26 -0.13
C ARG A 77 6.34 -10.92 -1.49
N ARG A 78 5.18 -11.57 -1.72
CA ARG A 78 4.83 -12.20 -2.99
C ARG A 78 4.73 -11.16 -4.12
N LEU A 79 4.04 -10.05 -3.88
CA LEU A 79 3.88 -8.96 -4.85
C LEU A 79 5.23 -8.33 -5.21
N GLN A 80 6.12 -8.13 -4.24
CA GLN A 80 7.48 -7.64 -4.48
C GLN A 80 8.28 -8.59 -5.39
N LYS A 81 8.23 -9.91 -5.14
CA LYS A 81 8.89 -10.92 -6.01
C LYS A 81 8.39 -10.85 -7.44
N ILE A 82 7.06 -10.78 -7.63
CA ILE A 82 6.44 -10.68 -8.96
C ILE A 82 6.86 -9.38 -9.67
N LYS A 83 6.85 -8.24 -8.96
CA LYS A 83 7.31 -6.95 -9.50
C LYS A 83 8.77 -7.01 -9.94
N ASN A 84 9.64 -7.56 -9.11
CA ASN A 84 11.07 -7.71 -9.42
C ASN A 84 11.31 -8.63 -10.62
N TYR A 85 10.57 -9.74 -10.72
CA TYR A 85 10.64 -10.63 -11.89
C TYR A 85 10.18 -9.92 -13.17
N ARG A 86 9.06 -9.19 -13.11
CA ARG A 86 8.55 -8.40 -14.25
C ARG A 86 9.53 -7.31 -14.67
N GLN A 87 10.14 -6.58 -13.73
CA GLN A 87 11.14 -5.55 -14.01
C GLN A 87 12.41 -6.14 -14.63
N LYS A 88 12.94 -7.24 -14.09
CA LYS A 88 14.08 -7.95 -14.69
C LYS A 88 13.80 -8.39 -16.13
N ARG A 89 12.59 -8.89 -16.40
CA ARG A 89 12.16 -9.31 -17.74
C ARG A 89 11.95 -8.11 -18.69
N ALA A 90 11.43 -6.99 -18.19
CA ALA A 90 11.28 -5.75 -18.97
C ALA A 90 12.64 -5.11 -19.31
N ALA A 91 13.57 -5.07 -18.36
CA ALA A 91 14.94 -4.57 -18.57
C ALA A 91 15.68 -5.39 -19.65
N ARG A 92 15.52 -6.72 -19.65
CA ARG A 92 16.06 -7.61 -20.69
C ARG A 92 15.43 -7.39 -22.07
N ARG A 93 14.18 -6.91 -22.14
CA ARG A 93 13.50 -6.57 -23.40
C ARG A 93 13.93 -5.20 -23.93
N GLY A 94 14.23 -4.24 -23.04
CA GLY A 94 14.69 -2.90 -23.42
C GLY A 94 16.13 -2.83 -23.94
N SER A 95 16.97 -3.82 -23.64
CA SER A 95 18.35 -3.90 -24.15
C SER A 95 18.46 -4.48 -25.57
N GLY A 96 17.35 -4.88 -26.19
CA GLY A 96 17.32 -5.54 -27.50
C GLY A 96 17.10 -4.63 -28.71
N SER A 97 17.06 -3.30 -28.54
CA SER A 97 16.80 -2.36 -29.65
C SER A 97 17.96 -1.39 -29.90
N ARG A 98 19.20 -1.88 -29.99
CA ARG A 98 20.32 -1.10 -30.56
C ARG A 98 21.50 -1.97 -30.99
N ALA A 99 21.34 -2.72 -32.09
CA ALA A 99 22.49 -3.19 -32.88
C ALA A 99 22.05 -3.60 -34.30
N GLY A 100 22.46 -2.82 -35.30
CA GLY A 100 22.90 -3.38 -36.59
C GLY A 100 22.02 -3.21 -37.83
N THR A 101 21.96 -1.99 -38.38
CA THR A 101 21.95 -1.68 -39.83
C THR A 101 22.41 -0.22 -39.93
N GLY A 102 23.55 0.20 -40.48
CA GLY A 102 24.55 -0.39 -41.35
C GLY A 102 25.18 0.77 -42.11
N GLN A 103 25.81 1.73 -41.41
CA GLN A 103 26.63 2.77 -42.02
C GLN A 103 27.99 2.14 -42.37
N SER A 104 28.09 1.47 -43.51
CA SER A 104 29.37 0.95 -44.04
C SER A 104 29.25 0.50 -45.51
N ALA A 105 28.58 1.29 -46.35
CA ALA A 105 28.48 1.05 -47.79
C ALA A 105 29.03 2.21 -48.66
N GLU A 106 29.79 3.16 -48.09
CA GLU A 106 30.33 4.32 -48.83
C GLU A 106 31.87 4.31 -48.98
N GLU A 107 32.60 3.35 -48.41
CA GLU A 107 34.09 3.32 -48.46
C GLU A 107 34.71 2.13 -49.21
N ALA A 108 33.93 1.31 -49.94
CA ALA A 108 34.45 0.09 -50.60
C ALA A 108 34.36 0.07 -52.15
N MET A 109 33.87 1.11 -52.80
CA MET A 109 33.95 1.30 -54.27
C MET A 109 34.11 2.81 -54.48
N GLN A 110 35.24 3.29 -54.98
CA GLN A 110 35.43 3.50 -56.43
C GLN A 110 34.35 4.42 -57.02
#